data_AF-A0A9E6QX25-F1
#
_entry.id   AF-A0A9E6QX25-F1
#
_cell.length_a   1.000
_cell.length_b   1.000
_cell.length_c   1.000
_cell.angle_alpha   90.00
_cell.angle_beta   90.00
_cell.angle_gamma   90.00
#
_symmetry.space_group_name_H-M   'P 1'
#
loop_
_entity.id
_entity.type
_entity.pdbx_description
1 polymer ?
#
loop_
_entity_poly.entity_id
_entity_poly.type
_entity_poly.pdbx_seq_one_letter_code
_entity_poly.pdbx_strand_id
1 'polypeptide(L)'
;MRISTLIAAASIFALTACGDSGTVEDPGDPDQVAAAMADIAKPQPGEYTTTGELIDFEISGASEEEQAMMRGFMEMGAAQTQTICITEEQADAGFEEFLGAMQENSDECTFTNFSVDGDTLDATMNCDDGAGSTGTIEFGGTIAETSQDMTVTMNMTNATEGQTMRMVLRNQTERVGECSATTGAG
;
A
#
# COMPACT_ATOMS: atom_id res chain seq x y z
N MET A 1 -49.72 -22.02 -48.27
CA MET A 1 -48.31 -22.18 -48.69
C MET A 1 -47.48 -21.23 -47.83
N ARG A 2 -46.72 -21.82 -46.90
CA ARG A 2 -45.53 -21.30 -46.20
C ARG A 2 -45.69 -20.09 -45.27
N ILE A 3 -46.01 -20.44 -44.02
CA ILE A 3 -45.69 -19.69 -42.80
C ILE A 3 -44.17 -19.73 -42.65
N SER A 4 -43.50 -18.58 -42.73
CA SER A 4 -42.05 -18.44 -42.49
C SER A 4 -41.82 -17.43 -41.37
N THR A 5 -41.62 -17.99 -40.19
CA THR A 5 -40.71 -17.61 -39.11
C THR A 5 -39.95 -16.29 -39.25
N LEU A 6 -40.20 -15.36 -38.32
CA LEU A 6 -39.18 -14.45 -37.80
C LEU A 6 -39.26 -14.49 -36.28
N ILE A 7 -38.35 -15.28 -35.69
CA ILE A 7 -38.04 -15.35 -34.27
C ILE A 7 -37.44 -13.99 -33.89
N ALA A 8 -38.22 -13.17 -33.17
CA ALA A 8 -37.68 -12.03 -32.46
C ALA A 8 -37.01 -12.58 -31.19
N ALA A 9 -35.72 -12.92 -31.30
CA ALA A 9 -34.89 -13.24 -30.15
C ALA A 9 -34.74 -11.96 -29.30
N ALA A 10 -35.32 -12.00 -28.11
CA ALA A 10 -35.12 -11.00 -27.08
C ALA A 10 -33.66 -11.06 -26.59
N SER A 11 -32.81 -10.19 -27.14
CA SER A 11 -31.49 -9.92 -26.57
C SER A 11 -31.64 -9.01 -25.36
N ILE A 12 -31.99 -9.61 -24.22
CA ILE A 12 -31.76 -9.00 -22.91
C ILE A 12 -30.26 -9.10 -22.67
N PHE A 13 -29.51 -8.13 -23.18
CA PHE A 13 -28.19 -7.84 -22.65
C PHE A 13 -28.40 -7.17 -21.29
N ALA A 14 -28.59 -8.00 -20.27
CA ALA A 14 -28.29 -7.60 -18.92
C ALA A 14 -26.75 -7.52 -18.83
N LEU A 15 -26.16 -6.41 -19.30
CA LEU A 15 -24.90 -5.95 -18.73
C LEU A 15 -25.19 -5.44 -17.33
N THR A 16 -25.43 -6.38 -16.42
CA THR A 16 -25.12 -6.16 -15.02
C THR A 16 -23.60 -6.35 -14.88
N ALA A 17 -22.83 -5.37 -15.36
CA ALA A 17 -21.54 -5.08 -14.74
C ALA A 17 -21.82 -4.11 -13.59
N CYS A 18 -22.61 -4.58 -12.62
CA CYS A 18 -22.63 -4.02 -11.29
C CYS A 18 -21.53 -4.76 -10.53
N GLY A 19 -20.47 -4.03 -10.21
CA GLY A 19 -19.32 -4.49 -9.45
C GLY A 19 -18.27 -3.39 -9.39
N ASP A 20 -18.75 -2.15 -9.21
CA ASP A 20 -17.97 -0.94 -8.93
C ASP A 20 -17.49 -1.04 -7.47
N SER A 21 -16.62 -2.01 -7.23
CA SER A 21 -15.87 -2.10 -5.98
C SER A 21 -14.44 -2.29 -6.43
N GLY A 22 -13.62 -1.25 -6.27
CA GLY A 22 -12.19 -1.28 -6.46
C GLY A 22 -11.44 -2.36 -5.66
N THR A 23 -12.17 -3.16 -4.88
CA THR A 23 -11.70 -4.28 -4.08
C THR A 23 -11.42 -5.50 -4.93
N VAL A 24 -10.23 -6.07 -4.76
CA VAL A 24 -9.78 -7.31 -5.36
C VAL A 24 -10.52 -8.51 -4.75
N GLU A 25 -11.02 -9.42 -5.58
CA GLU A 25 -11.80 -10.58 -5.14
C GLU A 25 -10.94 -11.62 -4.39
N ASP A 26 -9.73 -11.88 -4.88
CA ASP A 26 -8.74 -12.71 -4.18
C ASP A 26 -7.44 -11.93 -3.97
N PRO A 27 -7.29 -11.23 -2.83
CA PRO A 27 -6.08 -10.46 -2.52
C PRO A 27 -4.82 -11.33 -2.41
N GLY A 28 -4.95 -12.65 -2.24
CA GLY A 28 -3.82 -13.58 -2.26
C GLY A 28 -3.31 -13.92 -3.66
N ASP A 29 -4.05 -13.56 -4.71
CA ASP A 29 -3.66 -13.76 -6.11
C ASP A 29 -2.82 -12.57 -6.61
N PRO A 30 -1.51 -12.75 -6.84
CA PRO A 30 -0.62 -11.66 -7.25
C PRO A 30 -1.03 -11.03 -8.59
N ASP A 31 -1.67 -11.79 -9.49
CA ASP A 31 -2.11 -11.26 -10.78
C ASP A 31 -3.27 -10.27 -10.61
N GLN A 32 -4.18 -10.53 -9.66
CA GLN A 32 -5.31 -9.65 -9.39
C GLN A 32 -4.88 -8.38 -8.63
N VAL A 33 -3.94 -8.50 -7.69
CA VAL A 33 -3.35 -7.35 -7.01
C VAL A 33 -2.57 -6.48 -8.01
N ALA A 34 -1.81 -7.09 -8.93
CA ALA A 34 -1.11 -6.37 -9.98
C ALA A 34 -2.06 -5.62 -10.92
N ALA A 35 -3.18 -6.24 -11.30
CA ALA A 35 -4.20 -5.60 -12.10
C ALA A 35 -4.81 -4.37 -11.40
N ALA A 36 -5.14 -4.46 -10.11
CA ALA A 36 -5.67 -3.33 -9.34
C ALA A 36 -4.65 -2.20 -9.15
N MET A 37 -3.37 -2.53 -8.97
CA MET A 37 -2.28 -1.55 -8.89
C MET A 37 -2.04 -0.80 -10.19
N ALA A 38 -2.32 -1.43 -11.34
CA ALA A 38 -2.20 -0.78 -12.64
C ALA A 38 -3.19 0.39 -12.83
N ASP A 39 -4.28 0.40 -12.05
CA ASP A 39 -5.27 1.47 -12.05
C ASP A 39 -4.88 2.66 -11.14
N ILE A 40 -3.86 2.51 -10.29
CA ILE A 40 -3.32 3.61 -9.46
C ILE A 40 -2.52 4.56 -10.34
N ALA A 41 -2.63 5.86 -10.04
CA ALA A 41 -1.84 6.90 -10.70
C ALA A 41 -0.33 6.61 -10.60
N LYS A 42 0.34 6.54 -11.75
CA LYS A 42 1.81 6.44 -11.80
C LYS A 42 2.43 7.76 -11.35
N PRO A 43 3.51 7.73 -10.55
CA PRO A 43 4.20 8.95 -10.17
C PRO A 43 4.87 9.59 -11.38
N GLN A 44 4.89 10.92 -11.45
CA GLN A 44 5.67 11.63 -12.47
C GLN A 44 7.17 11.58 -12.14
N PRO A 45 8.07 11.55 -13.13
CA PRO A 45 9.50 11.67 -12.87
C PRO A 45 9.83 13.00 -12.21
N GLY A 46 10.80 13.01 -11.29
CA GLY A 46 11.21 14.21 -10.57
C GLY A 46 11.72 13.94 -9.16
N GLU A 47 12.08 15.01 -8.47
CA GLU A 47 12.47 15.00 -7.07
C GLU A 47 11.22 15.05 -6.19
N TYR A 48 11.16 14.16 -5.20
CA TYR A 48 10.09 14.06 -4.22
C TYR A 48 10.65 14.23 -2.82
N THR A 49 9.89 14.88 -1.96
CA THR A 49 10.16 14.90 -0.52
C THR A 49 9.11 14.11 0.22
N THR A 50 9.54 13.23 1.12
CA THR A 50 8.67 12.49 2.03
C THR A 50 8.88 13.01 3.45
N THR A 51 7.79 13.31 4.15
CA THR A 51 7.78 13.65 5.57
C THR A 51 6.90 12.66 6.31
N GLY A 52 7.43 12.07 7.37
CA GLY A 52 6.70 11.14 8.23
C GLY A 52 6.21 11.82 9.52
N GLU A 53 5.13 11.29 10.06
CA GLU A 53 4.57 11.65 11.35
C GLU A 53 4.20 10.36 12.11
N LEU A 54 4.67 10.24 13.35
CA LEU A 54 4.22 9.18 14.23
C LEU A 54 2.89 9.58 14.86
N ILE A 55 1.82 8.90 14.47
CA ILE A 55 0.47 9.14 14.97
C ILE A 55 0.25 8.40 16.28
N ASP A 56 0.69 7.14 16.33
CA ASP A 56 0.49 6.30 17.50
C ASP A 56 1.61 5.27 17.68
N PHE A 57 1.85 4.90 18.93
CA PHE A 57 2.83 3.91 19.32
C PHE A 57 2.57 3.37 20.72
N GLU A 58 2.39 2.06 20.83
CA GLU A 58 2.14 1.36 22.08
C GLU A 58 2.91 0.04 22.11
N ILE A 59 3.51 -0.28 23.25
CA ILE A 59 4.13 -1.59 23.49
C ILE A 59 3.57 -2.19 24.78
N SER A 60 3.09 -3.43 24.70
CA SER A 60 2.61 -4.13 25.89
C SER A 60 3.76 -4.45 26.87
N GLY A 61 3.56 -4.14 28.14
CA GLY A 61 4.51 -4.49 29.20
C GLY A 61 5.68 -3.52 29.36
N ALA A 62 5.82 -2.52 28.48
CA ALA A 62 6.78 -1.43 28.65
C ALA A 62 6.25 -0.40 29.66
N SER A 63 7.14 0.15 30.48
CA SER A 63 6.79 1.26 31.37
C SER A 63 6.48 2.55 30.58
N GLU A 64 5.79 3.51 31.20
CA GLU A 64 5.49 4.79 30.56
C GLU A 64 6.76 5.55 30.14
N GLU A 65 7.83 5.46 30.93
CA GLU A 65 9.12 6.11 30.62
C GLU A 65 9.80 5.45 29.42
N GLU A 66 9.79 4.12 29.35
CA GLU A 66 10.33 3.38 28.19
C GLU A 66 9.52 3.66 26.92
N GLN A 67 8.18 3.65 27.01
CA GLN A 67 7.31 3.96 25.87
C GLN A 67 7.55 5.40 25.38
N ALA A 68 7.64 6.37 26.27
CA ALA A 68 7.91 7.76 25.90
C ALA A 68 9.29 7.93 25.26
N MET A 69 10.32 7.25 25.78
CA MET A 69 11.66 7.27 25.21
C MET A 69 11.67 6.68 23.79
N MET A 70 11.04 5.51 23.59
CA MET A 70 10.97 4.86 22.28
C MET A 70 10.16 5.68 21.29
N ARG A 71 9.01 6.20 21.71
CA ARG A 71 8.17 7.12 20.92
C ARG A 71 8.98 8.31 20.43
N GLY A 72 9.70 9.00 21.32
CA GLY A 72 10.53 10.14 20.94
C GLY A 72 11.63 9.81 19.93
N PHE A 73 12.21 8.61 20.01
CA PHE A 73 13.17 8.14 19.02
C PHE A 73 12.54 7.93 17.64
N MET A 74 11.35 7.30 17.58
CA MET A 74 10.66 7.11 16.30
C MET A 74 10.10 8.41 15.73
N GLU A 75 9.57 9.30 16.56
CA GLU A 75 9.15 10.64 16.14
C GLU A 75 10.31 11.39 15.48
N MET A 76 11.49 11.35 16.10
CA MET A 76 12.69 11.95 15.53
C MET A 76 13.09 11.31 14.20
N GLY A 77 12.90 10.00 14.03
CA GLY A 77 13.16 9.29 12.77
C GLY A 77 12.15 9.64 11.68
N ALA A 78 10.85 9.58 12.00
CA ALA A 78 9.76 9.84 11.09
C ALA A 78 9.74 11.29 10.60
N ALA A 79 10.05 12.25 11.48
CA ALA A 79 10.07 13.67 11.15
C ALA A 79 11.23 14.09 10.23
N GLN A 80 12.17 13.20 9.92
CA GLN A 80 13.23 13.51 8.96
C GLN A 80 12.63 13.54 7.55
N THR A 81 12.69 14.72 6.92
CA THR A 81 12.37 14.84 5.51
C THR A 81 13.40 14.08 4.69
N GLN A 82 12.91 13.11 3.93
CA GLN A 82 13.71 12.33 2.99
C GLN A 82 13.46 12.88 1.59
N THR A 83 14.51 12.88 0.76
CA THR A 83 14.41 13.32 -0.63
C THR A 83 14.81 12.17 -1.53
N ILE A 84 13.96 11.83 -2.49
CA ILE A 84 14.20 10.77 -3.47
C ILE A 84 14.01 11.32 -4.89
N CYS A 85 14.87 10.91 -5.81
CA CYS A 85 14.68 11.15 -7.23
C CYS A 85 13.98 9.94 -7.85
N ILE A 86 12.82 10.17 -8.45
CA ILE A 86 12.12 9.19 -9.29
C ILE A 86 12.52 9.45 -10.74
N THR A 87 13.18 8.47 -11.34
CA THR A 87 13.55 8.49 -12.77
C THR A 87 12.37 8.16 -13.67
N GLU A 88 12.50 8.43 -14.97
CA GLU A 88 11.48 8.06 -15.96
C GLU A 88 11.23 6.54 -15.99
N GLU A 89 12.29 5.74 -15.89
CA GLU A 89 12.18 4.27 -15.83
C GLU A 89 11.39 3.81 -14.60
N GLN A 90 11.64 4.40 -13.44
CA GLN A 90 10.91 4.09 -12.20
C GLN A 90 9.46 4.57 -12.24
N ALA A 91 9.20 5.73 -12.83
CA ALA A 91 7.86 6.24 -13.05
C ALA A 91 7.05 5.32 -13.98
N ASP A 92 7.68 4.83 -15.05
CA ASP A 92 7.07 3.92 -16.02
C ASP A 92 6.81 2.54 -15.42
N ALA A 93 7.77 2.00 -14.65
CA ALA A 93 7.61 0.76 -13.90
C ALA A 93 6.51 0.89 -12.83
N GLY A 94 6.35 2.07 -12.24
CA GLY A 94 5.30 2.37 -11.27
C GLY A 94 5.37 1.42 -10.07
N PHE A 95 4.24 0.74 -9.79
CA PHE A 95 4.13 -0.19 -8.66
C PHE A 95 4.63 -1.60 -8.95
N GLU A 96 5.07 -1.91 -10.17
CA GLU A 96 5.52 -3.26 -10.54
C GLU A 96 6.74 -3.70 -9.73
N GLU A 97 7.72 -2.80 -9.51
CA GLU A 97 8.89 -3.10 -8.68
C GLU A 97 8.51 -3.36 -7.21
N PHE A 98 7.56 -2.58 -6.69
CA PHE A 98 7.04 -2.76 -5.33
C PHE A 98 6.35 -4.12 -5.19
N LEU A 99 5.49 -4.49 -6.14
CA LEU A 99 4.84 -5.79 -6.14
C LEU A 99 5.83 -6.94 -6.29
N GLY A 100 6.88 -6.77 -7.10
CA GLY A 100 7.97 -7.74 -7.21
C GLY A 100 8.67 -7.96 -5.87
N ALA A 101 9.06 -6.87 -5.20
CA ALA A 101 9.71 -6.93 -3.89
C ALA A 101 8.80 -7.54 -2.81
N MET A 102 7.48 -7.30 -2.88
CA MET A 102 6.53 -7.92 -1.95
C MET A 102 6.35 -9.40 -2.20
N GLN A 103 6.30 -9.83 -3.46
CA GLN A 103 6.22 -11.24 -3.84
C GLN A 103 7.47 -12.02 -3.41
N GLU A 104 8.64 -11.40 -3.42
CA GLU A 104 9.87 -12.03 -2.92
C GLU A 104 9.82 -12.31 -1.40
N ASN A 105 8.98 -11.58 -0.65
CA ASN A 105 8.78 -11.74 0.79
C ASN A 105 7.41 -12.37 1.13
N SER A 106 6.70 -12.94 0.14
CA SER A 106 5.32 -13.41 0.30
C SER A 106 5.14 -14.58 1.25
N ASP A 107 6.22 -15.33 1.53
CA ASP A 107 6.18 -16.46 2.47
C ASP A 107 5.90 -16.00 3.90
N GLU A 108 6.21 -14.74 4.23
CA GLU A 108 6.06 -14.18 5.58
C GLU A 108 4.89 -13.20 5.70
N CYS A 109 4.37 -12.65 4.59
CA CYS A 109 3.23 -11.72 4.60
C CYS A 109 2.30 -11.98 3.41
N THR A 110 1.01 -12.16 3.68
CA THR A 110 -0.03 -12.38 2.67
C THR A 110 -1.07 -11.27 2.72
N PHE A 111 -1.44 -10.74 1.55
CA PHE A 111 -2.55 -9.80 1.43
C PHE A 111 -3.88 -10.46 1.77
N THR A 112 -4.67 -9.81 2.63
CA THR A 112 -6.01 -10.24 3.02
C THR A 112 -7.10 -9.25 2.63
N ASN A 113 -6.71 -8.00 2.36
CA ASN A 113 -7.53 -6.98 1.73
C ASN A 113 -6.68 -6.20 0.73
N PHE A 114 -7.27 -5.87 -0.42
CA PHE A 114 -6.67 -4.95 -1.36
C PHE A 114 -7.78 -4.26 -2.15
N SER A 115 -7.80 -2.93 -2.12
CA SER A 115 -8.81 -2.13 -2.78
C SER A 115 -8.23 -0.82 -3.30
N VAL A 116 -8.56 -0.50 -4.55
CA VAL A 116 -8.18 0.72 -5.24
C VAL A 116 -9.42 1.37 -5.82
N ASP A 117 -9.81 2.53 -5.29
CA ASP A 117 -10.94 3.31 -5.80
C ASP A 117 -10.44 4.72 -6.18
N GLY A 118 -10.23 4.94 -7.48
CA GLY A 118 -9.63 6.18 -7.98
C GLY A 118 -8.22 6.38 -7.48
N ASP A 119 -8.01 7.40 -6.65
CA ASP A 119 -6.73 7.71 -6.00
C ASP A 119 -6.58 7.05 -4.62
N THR A 120 -7.62 6.37 -4.12
CA THR A 120 -7.62 5.81 -2.77
C THR A 120 -7.14 4.36 -2.78
N LEU A 121 -6.16 4.07 -1.93
CA LEU A 121 -5.65 2.73 -1.66
C LEU A 121 -6.02 2.31 -0.25
N ASP A 122 -6.58 1.10 -0.12
CA ASP A 122 -6.78 0.39 1.15
C ASP A 122 -6.27 -1.05 0.98
N ALA A 123 -5.27 -1.43 1.75
CA ALA A 123 -4.71 -2.77 1.73
C ALA A 123 -4.41 -3.26 3.13
N THR A 124 -4.55 -4.57 3.35
CA THR A 124 -4.18 -5.24 4.60
C THR A 124 -3.35 -6.47 4.28
N MET A 125 -2.24 -6.61 4.99
CA MET A 125 -1.43 -7.81 5.00
C MET A 125 -1.48 -8.46 6.37
N ASN A 126 -1.57 -9.79 6.37
CA ASN A 126 -1.29 -10.61 7.55
C ASN A 126 0.11 -11.18 7.41
N CYS A 127 0.94 -10.98 8.43
CA CYS A 127 2.30 -11.47 8.48
C CYS A 127 2.47 -12.56 9.55
N ASP A 128 3.23 -13.60 9.21
CA ASP A 128 3.66 -14.70 10.08
C ASP A 128 5.07 -15.13 9.64
N ASP A 129 6.06 -14.96 10.52
CA ASP A 129 7.47 -15.26 10.21
C ASP A 129 7.81 -16.77 10.32
N GLY A 130 6.84 -17.63 10.65
CA GLY A 130 7.03 -19.06 10.89
C GLY A 130 7.87 -19.40 12.13
N ALA A 131 8.45 -18.40 12.80
CA ALA A 131 9.21 -18.49 14.04
C ALA A 131 8.39 -18.09 15.28
N GLY A 132 7.13 -17.66 15.06
CA GLY A 132 6.12 -17.38 16.08
C GLY A 132 5.76 -15.91 16.21
N SER A 133 6.36 -15.02 15.41
CA SER A 133 5.95 -13.62 15.35
C SER A 133 4.86 -13.48 14.30
N THR A 134 3.79 -12.79 14.66
CA THR A 134 2.63 -12.60 13.78
C THR A 134 2.15 -11.17 13.86
N GLY A 135 1.42 -10.71 12.86
CA GLY A 135 0.85 -9.38 12.89
C GLY A 135 0.03 -9.00 11.68
N THR A 136 -0.45 -7.77 11.70
CA THR A 136 -1.13 -7.14 10.57
C THR A 136 -0.45 -5.84 10.20
N ILE A 137 -0.39 -5.56 8.91
CA ILE A 137 0.07 -4.30 8.35
C ILE A 137 -1.04 -3.77 7.44
N GLU A 138 -1.61 -2.63 7.81
CA GLU A 138 -2.67 -1.95 7.07
C GLU A 138 -2.09 -0.71 6.39
N PHE A 139 -2.42 -0.51 5.13
CA PHE A 139 -2.06 0.65 4.32
C PHE A 139 -3.36 1.33 3.90
N GLY A 140 -3.51 2.60 4.23
CA GLY A 140 -4.69 3.37 3.86
C GLY A 140 -4.29 4.78 3.49
N GLY A 141 -4.75 5.27 2.33
CA GLY A 141 -4.41 6.62 1.93
C GLY A 141 -4.76 6.95 0.49
N THR A 142 -4.16 8.03 0.00
CA THR A 142 -4.36 8.55 -1.35
C THR A 142 -3.06 8.64 -2.11
N ILE A 143 -3.09 8.27 -3.38
CA ILE A 143 -1.97 8.28 -4.31
C ILE A 143 -2.38 9.00 -5.58
N ALA A 144 -1.76 10.16 -5.81
CA ALA A 144 -1.90 10.96 -7.02
C ALA A 144 -0.56 11.04 -7.76
N GLU A 145 -0.60 11.51 -9.01
CA GLU A 145 0.58 11.57 -9.89
C GLU A 145 1.80 12.32 -9.32
N THR A 146 1.58 13.28 -8.40
CA THR A 146 2.64 14.13 -7.84
C THR A 146 2.61 14.22 -6.31
N SER A 147 1.69 13.50 -5.65
CA SER A 147 1.54 13.54 -4.21
C SER A 147 0.95 12.25 -3.68
N GLN A 148 1.34 11.86 -2.47
CA GLN A 148 0.84 10.70 -1.77
C GLN A 148 0.67 11.03 -0.29
N ASP A 149 -0.41 10.58 0.32
CA ASP A 149 -0.65 10.66 1.76
C ASP A 149 -1.11 9.28 2.24
N MET A 150 -0.21 8.55 2.89
CA MET A 150 -0.42 7.17 3.30
C MET A 150 -0.30 7.03 4.82
N THR A 151 -1.25 6.35 5.42
CA THR A 151 -1.17 5.87 6.80
C THR A 151 -0.84 4.38 6.78
N VAL A 152 0.18 4.00 7.53
CA VAL A 152 0.60 2.62 7.77
C VAL A 152 0.31 2.29 9.22
N THR A 153 -0.55 1.30 9.47
CA THR A 153 -0.82 0.77 10.81
C THR A 153 -0.23 -0.61 10.94
N MET A 154 0.67 -0.78 11.89
CA MET A 154 1.32 -2.05 12.21
C MET A 154 0.83 -2.54 13.56
N ASN A 155 0.35 -3.78 13.61
CA ASN A 155 0.06 -4.49 14.86
C ASN A 155 0.83 -5.80 14.85
N MET A 156 1.91 -5.87 15.61
CA MET A 156 2.82 -7.01 15.64
C MET A 156 2.82 -7.67 17.02
N THR A 157 2.99 -8.99 17.05
CA THR A 157 3.21 -9.79 18.25
C THR A 157 4.53 -10.53 18.09
N ASN A 158 5.46 -10.36 19.03
CA ASN A 158 6.76 -11.01 18.97
C ASN A 158 6.72 -12.42 19.60
N ALA A 159 7.31 -13.41 18.90
CA ALA A 159 7.39 -14.81 19.32
C ALA A 159 8.02 -15.03 20.70
N THR A 160 9.06 -14.26 21.02
CA THR A 160 9.98 -14.57 22.14
C THR A 160 9.42 -14.12 23.49
N GLU A 161 8.62 -13.05 23.49
CA GLU A 161 8.15 -12.41 24.74
C GLU A 161 6.63 -12.27 24.83
N GLY A 162 5.88 -12.64 23.77
CA GLY A 162 4.43 -12.43 23.69
C GLY A 162 4.03 -10.94 23.74
N GLN A 163 5.01 -10.06 23.56
CA GLN A 163 4.85 -8.62 23.57
C GLN A 163 4.18 -8.18 22.27
N THR A 164 3.14 -7.35 22.39
CA THR A 164 2.47 -6.72 21.26
C THR A 164 2.99 -5.30 21.08
N MET A 165 3.14 -4.90 19.83
CA MET A 165 3.50 -3.55 19.42
C MET A 165 2.44 -3.04 18.44
N ARG A 166 1.89 -1.87 18.73
CA ARG A 166 1.06 -1.11 17.80
C ARG A 166 1.82 0.14 17.39
N MET A 167 1.84 0.43 16.09
CA MET A 167 2.46 1.64 15.55
C MET A 167 1.63 2.17 14.39
N VAL A 168 1.38 3.47 14.38
CA VAL A 168 0.68 4.15 13.29
C VAL A 168 1.56 5.28 12.80
N LEU A 169 1.95 5.21 11.53
CA LEU A 169 2.78 6.19 10.85
C LEU A 169 2.01 6.79 9.69
N ARG A 170 2.01 8.11 9.57
CA ARG A 170 1.53 8.81 8.38
C ARG A 170 2.72 9.33 7.60
N ASN A 171 2.74 9.10 6.29
CA ASN A 171 3.78 9.58 5.38
C ASN A 171 3.14 10.41 4.29
N GLN A 172 3.67 11.62 4.11
CA GLN A 172 3.27 12.53 3.04
C GLN A 172 4.44 12.70 2.09
N THR A 173 4.22 12.38 0.82
CA THR A 173 5.21 12.50 -0.25
C THR A 173 4.71 13.50 -1.28
N GLU A 174 5.54 14.46 -1.68
CA GLU A 174 5.17 15.48 -2.67
C GLU A 174 6.31 15.71 -3.65
N ARG A 175 5.98 15.91 -4.93
CA ARG A 175 6.95 16.29 -5.97
C ARG A 175 7.39 17.72 -5.76
N VAL A 176 8.68 17.93 -5.54
CA VAL A 176 9.28 19.27 -5.31
C VAL A 176 9.98 19.84 -6.54
N GLY A 177 10.16 19.05 -7.61
CA GLY A 177 10.72 19.57 -8.86
C GLY A 177 11.35 18.49 -9.73
N GLU A 178 12.28 18.91 -10.58
CA GLU A 178 13.14 18.00 -11.35
C GLU A 178 14.24 17.43 -10.45
N CYS A 179 14.72 16.22 -10.76
CA CYS A 179 15.85 15.64 -10.04
C CYS A 179 17.09 16.52 -10.15
N SER A 180 17.66 16.88 -9.00
CA SER A 180 18.96 17.52 -8.95
C SER A 180 20.05 16.53 -9.40
N ALA A 181 20.95 16.95 -10.29
CA ALA A 181 22.04 16.10 -10.81
C ALA A 181 23.09 15.65 -9.76
N THR A 182 22.84 15.84 -8.46
CA THR A 182 23.77 15.61 -7.35
C THR A 182 23.27 14.56 -6.35
N THR A 183 22.00 14.13 -6.41
CA THR A 183 21.39 13.26 -5.37
C THR A 183 21.10 11.86 -5.91
N GLY A 184 22.16 11.17 -6.36
CA GLY A 184 22.07 9.82 -6.91
C GLY A 184 23.37 9.06 -6.73
N ALA A 185 23.85 8.94 -5.49
CA ALA A 185 24.91 8.02 -5.09
C ALA A 185 24.84 7.80 -3.57
N GLY A 186 24.05 6.80 -3.17
CA GLY A 186 23.99 6.28 -1.81
C GLY A 186 23.68 4.81 -1.87
#